data_AF-A0A850G379-F1
#
_entry.id   AF-A0A850G379-F1
#
_cell.length_a   1.000
_cell.length_b   1.000
_cell.length_c   1.000
_cell.angle_alpha   90.00
_cell.angle_beta   90.00
_cell.angle_gamma   90.00
#
_symmetry.space_group_name_H-M   'P 1'
#
loop_
_entity.id
_entity.type
_entity.pdbx_description
1 polymer ?
#
loop_
_entity_poly.entity_id
_entity_poly.type
_entity_poly.pdbx_seq_one_letter_code
_entity_poly.pdbx_strand_id
1 'polypeptide(L)'
;MNDWSMAILSRRPALLRGLLGRRITKLVHFSSSSPREISDYHEVPAVDVFSFADGPLVLSVDSGLALGFGTQDSLNSVTVWTEQTEAGEEREDHAEGDLELLPIASTNGSLARPFWGRLIGHRVASIEIFVRRMEDPRYESLPNEAAVVVTVDDGNSFFLAHNLLDVSEDFLVLQEEQIPKAVLRQLDSFLLLSVESN
;
A
#
# COMPACT_ATOMS: atom_id res chain seq x y z
N MET A 1 -5.59 -14.75 19.54
CA MET A 1 -5.92 -15.41 18.26
C MET A 1 -5.58 -14.38 17.20
N ASN A 2 -4.54 -14.66 16.40
CA ASN A 2 -4.07 -13.71 15.40
C ASN A 2 -5.11 -13.58 14.31
N ASP A 3 -5.43 -12.35 13.94
CA ASP A 3 -6.44 -12.06 12.93
C ASP A 3 -5.76 -11.85 11.58
N TRP A 4 -5.56 -12.97 10.89
CA TRP A 4 -4.95 -13.05 9.55
C TRP A 4 -5.88 -12.60 8.42
N SER A 5 -7.16 -12.33 8.72
CA SER A 5 -8.12 -12.03 7.68
C SER A 5 -7.90 -10.64 7.08
N MET A 6 -8.02 -10.57 5.75
CA MET A 6 -8.06 -9.30 5.02
C MET A 6 -9.28 -8.49 5.43
N ALA A 7 -9.09 -7.20 5.67
CA ALA A 7 -10.19 -6.29 5.99
C ALA A 7 -9.90 -4.90 5.42
N ILE A 8 -10.96 -4.10 5.25
CA ILE A 8 -10.82 -2.67 4.97
C ILE A 8 -10.09 -1.95 6.12
N LEU A 9 -9.41 -0.87 5.77
CA LEU A 9 -8.49 -0.14 6.64
C LEU A 9 -9.20 0.38 7.89
N SER A 10 -10.41 0.94 7.76
CA SER A 10 -11.17 1.49 8.89
C SER A 10 -11.58 0.46 9.94
N ARG A 11 -11.62 -0.83 9.57
CA ARG A 11 -11.92 -1.93 10.50
C ARG A 11 -10.68 -2.46 11.23
N ARG A 12 -9.48 -1.99 10.85
CA ARG A 12 -8.21 -2.42 11.42
C ARG A 12 -7.35 -1.25 11.96
N PRO A 13 -7.92 -0.27 12.69
CA PRO A 13 -7.13 0.86 13.17
C PRO A 13 -6.05 0.45 14.17
N ALA A 14 -6.26 -0.63 14.94
CA ALA A 14 -5.24 -1.17 15.83
C ALA A 14 -4.03 -1.73 15.08
N LEU A 15 -4.27 -2.37 13.93
CA LEU A 15 -3.21 -2.92 13.07
C LEU A 15 -2.38 -1.79 12.45
N LEU A 16 -3.06 -0.78 11.89
CA LEU A 16 -2.40 0.41 11.32
C LEU A 16 -1.62 1.19 12.39
N ARG A 17 -2.16 1.31 13.61
CA ARG A 17 -1.43 1.91 14.75
C ARG A 17 -0.14 1.17 15.09
N GLY A 18 -0.07 -0.14 14.81
CA GLY A 18 1.16 -0.92 15.00
C GLY A 18 2.35 -0.40 14.17
N LEU A 19 2.10 0.30 13.07
CA LEU A 19 3.13 0.94 12.27
C LEU A 19 3.63 2.28 12.83
N LEU A 20 2.79 3.01 13.58
CA LEU A 20 3.10 4.38 13.99
C LEU A 20 4.34 4.44 14.87
N GLY A 21 5.22 5.39 14.56
CA GLY A 21 6.51 5.58 15.22
C GLY A 21 7.54 4.48 14.92
N ARG A 22 7.18 3.42 14.18
CA ARG A 22 8.09 2.34 13.81
C ARG A 22 8.86 2.70 12.55
N ARG A 23 10.10 2.21 12.47
CA ARG A 23 10.98 2.45 11.33
C ARG A 23 10.66 1.47 10.22
N ILE A 24 10.44 1.96 8.99
CA ILE A 24 10.29 1.11 7.81
C ILE A 24 11.63 0.42 7.52
N THR A 25 11.62 -0.91 7.48
CA THR A 25 12.79 -1.74 7.18
C THR A 25 12.73 -2.34 5.80
N LYS A 26 11.52 -2.59 5.28
CA LYS A 26 11.31 -3.21 3.98
C LYS A 26 10.01 -2.69 3.35
N LEU A 27 10.05 -2.46 2.04
CA LEU A 27 8.89 -2.29 1.18
C LEU A 27 9.11 -3.17 -0.04
N VAL A 28 8.22 -4.13 -0.25
CA VAL A 28 8.25 -5.06 -1.40
C VAL A 28 6.87 -5.10 -2.04
N HIS A 29 6.82 -4.82 -3.34
CA HIS A 29 5.61 -5.04 -4.13
C HIS A 29 5.73 -6.40 -4.79
N PHE A 30 4.81 -7.29 -4.48
CA PHE A 30 4.74 -8.62 -5.08
C PHE A 30 3.84 -8.59 -6.30
N SER A 31 4.20 -9.36 -7.31
CA SER A 31 3.39 -9.45 -8.51
C SER A 31 3.42 -10.83 -9.14
N SER A 32 2.31 -11.20 -9.79
CA SER A 32 2.23 -12.45 -10.55
C SER A 32 2.93 -12.37 -11.90
N SER A 33 3.23 -11.15 -12.34
CA SER A 33 3.88 -10.84 -13.61
C SER A 33 5.35 -10.48 -13.40
N SER A 34 6.20 -10.82 -14.37
CA SER A 34 7.60 -10.41 -14.31
C SER A 34 7.73 -8.89 -14.52
N PRO A 35 8.79 -8.25 -13.98
CA PRO A 35 9.05 -6.83 -14.22
C PRO A 35 9.09 -6.43 -15.70
N ARG A 36 9.51 -7.37 -16.56
CA ARG A 36 9.52 -7.17 -18.00
C ARG A 36 8.12 -7.17 -18.58
N GLU A 37 7.26 -8.08 -18.15
CA GLU A 37 5.86 -8.14 -18.59
C GLU A 37 5.12 -6.87 -18.15
N ILE A 38 5.31 -6.42 -16.91
CA ILE A 38 4.74 -5.16 -16.42
C ILE A 38 5.19 -3.98 -17.31
N SER A 39 6.49 -3.88 -17.61
CA SER A 39 7.03 -2.78 -18.41
C SER A 39 6.56 -2.82 -19.87
N ASP A 40 6.58 -4.01 -20.50
CA ASP A 40 6.28 -4.19 -21.92
C ASP A 40 4.76 -4.11 -22.18
N TYR A 41 3.91 -4.74 -21.37
CA TYR A 41 2.46 -4.82 -21.61
C TYR A 41 1.71 -3.56 -21.19
N HIS A 42 2.14 -2.90 -20.11
CA HIS A 42 1.44 -1.75 -19.54
C HIS A 42 2.07 -0.42 -19.97
N GLU A 43 3.07 -0.47 -20.86
CA GLU A 43 3.85 0.69 -21.30
C GLU A 43 4.42 1.52 -20.12
N VAL A 44 4.72 0.84 -19.02
CA VAL A 44 5.27 1.44 -17.80
C VAL A 44 6.79 1.51 -17.93
N PRO A 45 7.41 2.68 -17.72
CA PRO A 45 8.87 2.78 -17.66
C PRO A 45 9.44 1.83 -16.59
N ALA A 46 10.56 1.16 -16.87
CA ALA A 46 11.14 0.19 -15.93
C ALA A 46 11.26 0.74 -14.49
N VAL A 47 11.67 2.00 -14.32
CA VAL A 47 11.81 2.68 -13.01
C VAL A 47 10.49 2.84 -12.24
N ASP A 48 9.36 2.70 -12.91
CA ASP A 48 8.01 2.83 -12.35
C ASP A 48 7.36 1.47 -12.07
N VAL A 49 7.98 0.35 -12.47
CA VAL A 49 7.42 -1.00 -12.28
C VAL A 49 7.02 -1.26 -10.83
N PHE A 50 7.82 -0.85 -9.83
CA PHE A 50 7.44 -0.98 -8.41
C PHE A 50 6.10 -0.29 -8.08
N SER A 51 5.73 0.77 -8.78
CA SER A 51 4.52 1.55 -8.50
C SER A 51 3.26 0.94 -9.15
N PHE A 52 3.45 0.20 -10.23
CA PHE A 52 2.40 -0.32 -11.13
C PHE A 52 2.40 -1.85 -11.24
N ALA A 53 3.08 -2.55 -10.34
CA ALA A 53 3.03 -4.00 -10.32
C ALA A 53 1.63 -4.49 -9.92
N ASP A 54 1.21 -5.60 -10.51
CA ASP A 54 -0.05 -6.30 -10.23
C ASP A 54 0.09 -7.15 -8.96
N GLY A 55 -0.32 -6.64 -7.80
CA GLY A 55 -0.37 -7.47 -6.59
C GLY A 55 -0.25 -6.69 -5.29
N PRO A 56 0.08 -7.36 -4.18
CA PRO A 56 0.10 -6.71 -2.87
C PRO A 56 1.44 -6.05 -2.55
N LEU A 57 1.40 -4.97 -1.78
CA LEU A 57 2.57 -4.39 -1.13
C LEU A 57 2.71 -4.92 0.29
N VAL A 58 3.89 -5.40 0.65
CA VAL A 58 4.27 -5.70 2.04
C VAL A 58 5.17 -4.61 2.60
N LEU A 59 4.77 -4.05 3.74
CA LEU A 59 5.52 -3.09 4.53
C LEU A 59 5.96 -3.74 5.84
N SER A 60 7.28 -3.83 6.04
CA SER A 60 7.89 -4.34 7.27
C SER A 60 8.51 -3.22 8.09
N VAL A 61 8.43 -3.32 9.41
CA VAL A 61 9.00 -2.34 10.34
C VAL A 61 9.97 -2.96 11.35
N ASP A 62 10.69 -2.11 12.08
CA ASP A 62 11.72 -2.49 13.05
C ASP A 62 11.23 -3.27 14.27
N SER A 63 9.93 -3.29 14.55
CA SER A 63 9.35 -4.16 15.59
C SER A 63 9.17 -5.62 15.14
N GLY A 64 9.45 -5.94 13.88
CA GLY A 64 9.21 -7.26 13.30
C GLY A 64 7.80 -7.44 12.75
N LEU A 65 6.90 -6.47 12.95
CA LEU A 65 5.58 -6.44 12.32
C LEU A 65 5.74 -6.25 10.79
N ALA A 66 5.01 -7.04 10.01
CA ALA A 66 4.84 -6.84 8.58
C ALA A 66 3.36 -6.84 8.22
N LEU A 67 2.92 -5.83 7.47
CA LEU A 67 1.55 -5.71 6.98
C LEU A 67 1.52 -5.82 5.46
N GLY A 68 0.57 -6.60 4.96
CA GLY A 68 0.24 -6.67 3.54
C GLY A 68 -0.91 -5.72 3.22
N PHE A 69 -0.82 -5.08 2.06
CA PHE A 69 -1.81 -4.18 1.50
C PHE A 69 -2.15 -4.61 0.08
N GLY A 70 -3.42 -4.54 -0.28
CA GLY A 70 -3.91 -4.86 -1.60
C GLY A 70 -5.30 -4.28 -1.80
N THR A 71 -6.08 -4.86 -2.71
CA THR A 71 -7.43 -4.37 -3.02
C THR A 71 -8.46 -5.47 -2.99
N GLN A 72 -9.71 -5.07 -2.88
CA GLN A 72 -10.84 -5.96 -3.07
C GLN A 72 -11.97 -5.24 -3.80
N ASP A 73 -12.20 -5.59 -5.06
CA ASP A 73 -13.15 -4.91 -5.95
C ASP A 73 -14.57 -4.92 -5.41
N SER A 74 -14.99 -6.02 -4.75
CA SER A 74 -16.31 -6.13 -4.14
C SER A 74 -16.54 -5.14 -2.98
N LEU A 75 -15.46 -4.55 -2.46
CA LEU A 75 -15.50 -3.50 -1.45
C LEU A 75 -15.10 -2.12 -2.02
N ASN A 76 -14.64 -2.08 -3.27
CA ASN A 76 -14.06 -0.90 -3.91
C ASN A 76 -13.05 -0.19 -2.98
N SER A 77 -12.18 -0.96 -2.34
CA SER A 77 -11.34 -0.48 -1.23
C SER A 77 -9.98 -1.14 -1.21
N VAL A 78 -9.01 -0.39 -0.67
CA VAL A 78 -7.75 -0.95 -0.18
C VAL A 78 -8.03 -1.79 1.06
N THR A 79 -7.36 -2.93 1.15
CA THR A 79 -7.44 -3.87 2.28
C THR A 79 -6.07 -4.01 2.94
N VAL A 80 -6.09 -4.45 4.20
CA VAL A 80 -4.89 -4.69 5.01
C VAL A 80 -5.02 -6.01 5.78
N TRP A 81 -3.91 -6.71 5.93
CA TRP A 81 -3.77 -7.91 6.77
C TRP A 81 -2.39 -7.97 7.41
N THR A 82 -2.23 -8.92 8.34
CA THR A 82 -0.93 -9.20 8.96
C THR A 82 -0.19 -10.24 8.10
N GLU A 83 1.01 -9.91 7.65
CA GLU A 83 1.93 -10.86 7.00
C GLU A 83 2.78 -11.57 8.05
N GLN A 84 3.31 -10.79 9.00
CA GLN A 84 4.13 -11.29 10.11
C GLN A 84 3.83 -10.50 11.38
N THR A 85 3.69 -11.19 12.52
CA THR A 85 3.51 -10.54 13.83
C THR A 85 4.85 -10.06 14.40
N GLU A 86 4.81 -9.19 15.42
CA GLU A 86 6.02 -8.81 16.19
C GLU A 86 6.72 -10.01 16.85
N ALA A 87 6.01 -11.11 17.06
CA ALA A 87 6.57 -12.36 17.60
C ALA A 87 7.31 -13.19 16.52
N GLY A 88 7.28 -12.76 15.25
CA GLY A 88 7.84 -13.50 14.11
C GLY A 88 6.94 -14.62 13.61
N GLU A 89 5.66 -14.63 13.97
CA GLU A 89 4.71 -15.60 13.41
C GLU A 89 4.26 -15.12 12.04
N GLU A 90 4.41 -15.97 11.03
CA GLU A 90 4.05 -15.70 9.64
C GLU A 90 2.65 -16.26 9.33
N ARG A 91 1.95 -15.59 8.41
CA ARG A 91 0.74 -16.12 7.78
C ARG A 91 1.10 -17.35 6.94
N GLU A 92 0.21 -18.35 6.88
CA GLU A 92 0.47 -19.61 6.14
C GLU A 92 0.74 -19.37 4.65
N ASP A 93 -0.02 -18.44 4.06
CA ASP A 93 0.06 -17.97 2.68
C ASP A 93 0.65 -16.54 2.61
N HIS A 94 1.73 -16.29 3.36
CA HIS A 94 2.45 -15.02 3.32
C HIS A 94 3.14 -14.80 1.96
N ALA A 95 3.19 -13.55 1.50
CA ALA A 95 3.61 -13.24 0.13
C ALA A 95 5.07 -13.65 -0.20
N GLU A 96 5.98 -13.65 0.79
CA GLU A 96 7.38 -14.07 0.59
C GLU A 96 7.54 -15.58 0.38
N GLY A 97 6.58 -16.39 0.84
CA GLY A 97 6.58 -17.84 0.69
C GLY A 97 5.87 -18.32 -0.57
N ASP A 98 5.14 -17.44 -1.25
CA ASP A 98 4.43 -17.75 -2.48
C ASP A 98 5.38 -17.75 -3.68
N LEU A 99 5.57 -18.93 -4.28
CA LEU A 99 6.46 -19.11 -5.43
C LEU A 99 5.89 -18.54 -6.74
N GLU A 100 4.60 -18.20 -6.77
CA GLU A 100 3.96 -17.56 -7.92
C GLU A 100 4.12 -16.03 -7.89
N LEU A 101 4.57 -15.48 -6.74
CA LEU A 101 4.79 -14.05 -6.59
C LEU A 101 6.26 -13.67 -6.77
N LEU A 102 6.48 -12.70 -7.64
CA LEU A 102 7.78 -12.13 -7.95
C LEU A 102 7.99 -10.84 -7.12
N PRO A 103 9.00 -10.80 -6.24
CA PRO A 103 9.22 -9.65 -5.38
C PRO A 103 9.92 -8.51 -6.12
N ILE A 104 9.39 -7.30 -5.97
CA ILE A 104 9.98 -6.06 -6.47
C ILE A 104 10.32 -5.18 -5.27
N ALA A 105 11.60 -5.15 -4.91
CA ALA A 105 12.06 -4.35 -3.79
C ALA A 105 12.06 -2.85 -4.14
N SER A 106 11.58 -2.02 -3.21
CA SER A 106 11.65 -0.54 -3.27
C SER A 106 13.06 0.02 -3.48
N THR A 107 14.09 -0.75 -3.12
CA THR A 107 15.51 -0.38 -3.25
C THR A 107 16.12 -0.81 -4.59
N ASN A 108 15.36 -1.50 -5.46
CA ASN A 108 15.82 -1.88 -6.78
C ASN A 108 15.80 -0.66 -7.71
N GLY A 109 16.95 0.03 -7.84
CA GLY A 109 17.05 1.28 -8.61
C GLY A 109 16.78 1.16 -10.12
N SER A 110 16.69 -0.06 -10.69
CA SER A 110 16.26 -0.24 -12.08
C SER A 110 14.75 -0.40 -12.23
N LEU A 111 14.06 -0.79 -11.15
CA LEU A 111 12.62 -1.09 -11.12
C LEU A 111 11.80 -0.13 -10.26
N ALA A 112 12.47 0.69 -9.44
CA ALA A 112 11.85 1.60 -8.50
C ALA A 112 12.54 2.97 -8.55
N ARG A 113 11.72 4.04 -8.56
CA ARG A 113 12.21 5.42 -8.39
C ARG A 113 13.04 5.56 -7.11
N PRO A 114 14.08 6.41 -7.10
CA PRO A 114 14.88 6.68 -5.90
C PRO A 114 14.08 7.14 -4.67
N PHE A 115 12.89 7.71 -4.89
CA PHE A 115 11.94 8.00 -3.83
C PHE A 115 11.66 6.80 -2.90
N TRP A 116 11.38 5.63 -3.46
CA TRP A 116 10.98 4.45 -2.68
C TRP A 116 12.08 3.97 -1.74
N GLY A 117 13.32 3.89 -2.24
CA GLY A 117 14.48 3.52 -1.43
C GLY A 117 14.80 4.52 -0.32
N ARG A 118 14.42 5.80 -0.48
CA ARG A 118 14.61 6.83 0.57
C ARG A 118 13.66 6.67 1.75
N LEU A 119 12.53 5.98 1.60
CA LEU A 119 11.60 5.74 2.72
C LEU A 119 12.15 4.74 3.74
N ILE A 120 13.09 3.88 3.32
CA ILE A 120 13.71 2.88 4.19
C ILE A 120 14.56 3.59 5.24
N GLY A 121 14.33 3.24 6.51
CA GLY A 121 15.02 3.83 7.65
C GLY A 121 14.29 5.00 8.31
N HIS A 122 13.24 5.54 7.69
CA HIS A 122 12.37 6.56 8.28
C HIS A 122 11.26 5.95 9.14
N ARG A 123 10.76 6.71 10.12
CA ARG A 123 9.63 6.29 10.96
C ARG A 123 8.30 6.69 10.34
N VAL A 124 7.29 5.83 10.44
CA VAL A 124 5.91 6.19 10.07
C VAL A 124 5.39 7.22 11.06
N ALA A 125 5.08 8.43 10.58
CA ALA A 125 4.59 9.55 11.38
C ALA A 125 3.06 9.58 11.43
N SER A 126 2.41 9.34 10.28
CA SER A 126 0.96 9.28 10.19
C SER A 126 0.49 8.32 9.10
N ILE A 127 -0.76 7.89 9.26
CA ILE A 127 -1.50 7.08 8.30
C ILE A 127 -2.87 7.74 8.14
N GLU A 128 -3.23 8.08 6.91
CA GLU A 128 -4.51 8.71 6.60
C GLU A 128 -5.28 7.88 5.57
N ILE A 129 -6.53 7.54 5.90
CA ILE A 129 -7.43 6.80 5.00
C ILE A 129 -8.29 7.80 4.26
N PHE A 130 -8.33 7.66 2.94
CA PHE A 130 -9.16 8.44 2.05
C PHE A 130 -10.27 7.59 1.45
N VAL A 131 -11.46 8.17 1.43
CA VAL A 131 -12.61 7.61 0.70
C VAL A 131 -12.82 8.37 -0.59
N ARG A 132 -13.26 7.68 -1.65
CA ARG A 132 -13.60 8.31 -2.92
C ARG A 132 -15.10 8.51 -3.03
N ARG A 133 -15.52 9.73 -3.41
CA ARG A 133 -16.92 9.97 -3.77
C ARG A 133 -17.24 9.29 -5.09
N MET A 134 -18.16 8.35 -5.06
CA MET A 134 -18.62 7.63 -6.25
C MET A 134 -19.89 8.29 -6.78
N GLU A 135 -19.88 8.68 -8.05
CA GLU A 135 -21.10 9.17 -8.73
C GLU A 135 -22.01 8.02 -9.18
N ASP A 136 -21.42 6.83 -9.34
CA ASP A 136 -22.14 5.63 -9.76
C ASP A 136 -22.82 4.95 -8.54
N PRO A 137 -24.16 4.83 -8.54
CA PRO A 137 -24.92 4.23 -7.44
C PRO A 137 -24.51 2.79 -7.09
N ARG A 138 -23.89 2.06 -8.03
CA ARG A 138 -23.40 0.69 -7.79
C ARG A 138 -22.35 0.64 -6.69
N TYR A 139 -21.56 1.70 -6.55
CA TYR A 139 -20.47 1.78 -5.57
C TYR A 139 -20.83 2.61 -4.35
N GLU A 140 -21.92 3.40 -4.38
CA GLU A 140 -22.31 4.30 -3.28
C GLU A 140 -22.50 3.58 -1.93
N SER A 141 -22.93 2.32 -1.95
CA SER A 141 -23.14 1.50 -0.74
C SER A 141 -21.91 0.73 -0.26
N LEU A 142 -20.80 0.79 -1.00
CA LEU A 142 -19.55 0.12 -0.63
C LEU A 142 -18.70 1.02 0.31
N PRO A 143 -17.70 0.46 1.02
CA PRO A 143 -16.84 1.25 1.89
C PRO A 143 -16.06 2.37 1.16
N ASN A 144 -15.65 2.13 -0.09
CA ASN A 144 -14.97 3.11 -0.94
C ASN A 144 -13.67 3.70 -0.34
N GLU A 145 -12.95 2.94 0.49
CA GLU A 145 -11.65 3.33 1.07
C GLU A 145 -10.57 3.24 -0.01
N ALA A 146 -10.60 4.20 -0.92
CA ALA A 146 -9.86 4.18 -2.19
C ALA A 146 -8.36 4.41 -2.01
N ALA A 147 -7.91 4.99 -0.90
CA ALA A 147 -6.48 5.11 -0.65
C ALA A 147 -6.14 5.14 0.84
N VAL A 148 -4.92 4.72 1.15
CA VAL A 148 -4.24 5.05 2.40
C VAL A 148 -2.93 5.76 2.09
N VAL A 149 -2.71 6.87 2.78
CA VAL A 149 -1.48 7.66 2.71
C VAL A 149 -0.65 7.36 3.94
N VAL A 150 0.58 6.92 3.72
CA VAL A 150 1.56 6.72 4.78
C VAL A 150 2.56 7.87 4.68
N THR A 151 2.67 8.66 5.75
CA THR A 151 3.64 9.76 5.85
C THR A 151 4.73 9.37 6.82
N VAL A 152 5.99 9.62 6.46
CA VAL A 152 7.14 9.36 7.32
C VAL A 152 7.67 10.63 7.99
N ASP A 153 8.59 10.47 8.94
CA ASP A 153 9.08 11.53 9.84
C ASP A 153 9.79 12.71 9.16
N ASP A 154 10.21 12.59 7.90
CA ASP A 154 10.77 13.69 7.10
C ASP A 154 9.74 14.43 6.24
N GLY A 155 8.46 14.04 6.36
CA GLY A 155 7.33 14.62 5.63
C GLY A 155 7.06 14.00 4.26
N ASN A 156 7.89 13.08 3.77
CA ASN A 156 7.57 12.34 2.56
C ASN A 156 6.36 11.42 2.78
N SER A 157 5.52 11.29 1.76
CA SER A 157 4.32 10.47 1.80
C SER A 157 4.11 9.68 0.53
N PHE A 158 3.46 8.52 0.65
CA PHE A 158 3.07 7.69 -0.48
C PHE A 158 1.66 7.15 -0.30
N PHE A 159 1.02 6.84 -1.42
CA PHE A 159 -0.34 6.34 -1.52
C PHE A 159 -0.33 4.85 -1.83
N LEU A 160 -1.13 4.08 -1.11
CA LEU A 160 -1.58 2.75 -1.52
C LEU A 160 -3.02 2.91 -1.93
N ALA A 161 -3.34 2.59 -3.18
CA ALA A 161 -4.58 3.05 -3.79
C ALA A 161 -5.30 1.95 -4.57
N HIS A 162 -6.62 1.97 -4.48
CA HIS A 162 -7.52 1.16 -5.28
C HIS A 162 -8.16 2.00 -6.39
N ASN A 163 -8.03 1.58 -7.64
CA ASN A 163 -8.76 2.16 -8.79
C ASN A 163 -8.68 3.70 -8.86
N LEU A 164 -7.53 4.26 -8.47
CA LEU A 164 -7.35 5.70 -8.36
C LEU A 164 -7.03 6.34 -9.71
N LEU A 165 -6.32 5.59 -10.57
CA LEU A 165 -5.99 5.99 -11.94
C LEU A 165 -6.76 5.12 -12.93
N ASP A 166 -7.02 5.66 -14.13
CA ASP A 166 -7.61 4.91 -15.24
C ASP A 166 -6.52 4.10 -15.95
N VAL A 167 -6.00 3.09 -15.24
CA VAL A 167 -4.98 2.16 -15.69
C VAL A 167 -5.48 0.73 -15.48
N SER A 168 -4.78 -0.26 -16.04
CA SER A 168 -5.23 -1.66 -15.98
C SER A 168 -5.24 -2.24 -14.58
N GLU A 169 -4.35 -1.77 -13.69
CA GLU A 169 -4.16 -2.36 -12.38
C GLU A 169 -5.05 -1.72 -11.32
N ASP A 170 -5.76 -2.58 -10.58
CA ASP A 170 -6.68 -2.18 -9.53
C ASP A 170 -5.95 -1.66 -8.28
N PHE A 171 -4.72 -2.13 -8.00
CA PHE A 171 -3.90 -1.68 -6.87
C PHE A 171 -2.64 -0.95 -7.35
N LEU A 172 -2.38 0.21 -6.77
CA LEU A 172 -1.25 1.05 -7.14
C LEU A 172 -0.52 1.58 -5.89
N VAL A 173 0.80 1.73 -6.03
CA VAL A 173 1.68 2.28 -5.00
C VAL A 173 2.30 3.56 -5.56
N LEU A 174 1.79 4.72 -5.17
CA LEU A 174 2.02 5.97 -5.90
C LEU A 174 2.69 7.06 -5.05
N GLN A 175 3.56 7.83 -5.68
CA GLN A 175 3.93 9.17 -5.24
C GLN A 175 2.81 10.16 -5.55
N GLU A 176 2.69 11.23 -4.77
CA GLU A 176 1.66 12.26 -4.99
C GLU A 176 1.76 12.86 -6.41
N GLU A 177 2.98 13.06 -6.94
CA GLU A 177 3.19 13.62 -8.27
C GLU A 177 2.72 12.71 -9.41
N GLN A 178 2.51 11.42 -9.14
CA GLN A 178 1.93 10.47 -10.09
C GLN A 178 0.40 10.56 -10.13
N ILE A 179 -0.22 11.27 -9.19
CA ILE A 179 -1.68 11.38 -9.08
C ILE A 179 -2.13 12.72 -9.68
N PRO A 180 -3.00 12.71 -10.71
CA PRO A 180 -3.55 13.95 -11.24
C PRO A 180 -4.29 14.74 -10.15
N LYS A 181 -4.07 16.07 -10.08
CA LYS A 181 -4.74 16.94 -9.10
C LYS A 181 -6.26 16.85 -9.11
N ALA A 182 -6.85 16.55 -10.27
CA ALA A 182 -8.29 16.35 -10.40
C ALA A 182 -8.77 15.11 -9.64
N VAL A 183 -7.98 14.04 -9.61
CA VAL A 183 -8.25 12.81 -8.87
C VAL A 183 -8.10 13.04 -7.36
N LEU A 184 -7.04 13.72 -6.92
CA LEU A 184 -6.85 14.06 -5.50
C LEU A 184 -8.03 14.85 -4.91
N ARG A 185 -8.67 15.72 -5.70
CA ARG A 185 -9.86 16.49 -5.27
C ARG A 185 -11.13 15.64 -5.07
N GLN A 186 -11.13 14.40 -5.55
CA GLN A 186 -12.25 13.45 -5.36
C GLN A 186 -12.11 12.62 -4.09
N LEU A 187 -10.96 12.72 -3.41
CA LEU A 187 -10.67 12.02 -2.18
C LEU A 187 -11.04 12.89 -0.98
N ASP A 188 -11.84 12.32 -0.07
CA ASP A 188 -12.12 12.91 1.22
C ASP A 188 -11.34 12.15 2.29
N SER A 189 -10.67 12.89 3.17
CA SER A 189 -10.08 12.30 4.38
C SER A 189 -11.17 11.73 5.27
N PHE A 190 -10.99 10.47 5.67
CA PHE A 190 -11.94 9.72 6.49
C PHE A 190 -11.41 9.46 7.90
N LEU A 191 -10.16 9.04 8.01
CA LEU A 191 -9.52 8.73 9.29
C LEU A 191 -8.04 9.07 9.25
N LEU A 192 -7.59 9.87 10.22
CA LEU A 192 -6.18 10.17 10.43
C LEU A 192 -5.70 9.49 11.72
N LEU A 193 -4.60 8.75 11.61
CA LEU A 193 -3.85 8.18 12.71
C LEU A 193 -2.47 8.83 12.73
N SER A 194 -2.06 9.40 13.86
CA SER A 194 -0.75 10.05 14.00
C SER A 194 -0.11 9.64 15.32
N VAL A 195 1.22 9.72 15.39
CA VAL A 195 1.93 9.62 16.66
C VAL A 195 1.45 10.74 17.58
N GLU A 196 1.00 10.41 18.79
CA GLU A 196 0.65 11.43 19.79
C GLU A 196 1.93 12.19 20.19
N SER A 197 1.89 13.51 20.09
CA SER A 197 2.96 14.35 20.61
C SER A 197 2.87 14.37 22.13
N ASN A 198 3.74 13.63 22.81
CA ASN A 198 3.95 13.73 24.25
C ASN A 198 4.65 15.05 24.62
#